data_AF-A0A2V9JT92-F1
#
_entry.id   AF-A0A2V9JT92-F1
#
_cell.length_a   1.000
_cell.length_b   1.000
_cell.length_c   1.000
_cell.angle_alpha   90.00
_cell.angle_beta   90.00
_cell.angle_gamma   90.00
#
_symmetry.space_group_name_H-M   'P 1'
#
loop_
_entity.id
_entity.type
_entity.pdbx_description
1 polymer ?
#
loop_
_entity_poly.entity_id
_entity_poly.type
_entity_poly.pdbx_seq_one_letter_code
_entity_poly.pdbx_strand_id
1 'polypeptide(L)'
;MPATSTTSPTPTRAIRGKIVEAEVKVSVDPARPLPLACALYAIETAEGVWLCSYYGANRSNFDFLPQKGAEVDETRLGISFHTKEFIPKDQYQPGLWEQFKKARLPASGGGHEE
;
A
#
# COMPACT_ATOMS: atom_id res chain seq x y z
N MET A 1 -18.94 -34.71 -5.96
CA MET A 1 -19.54 -33.68 -5.07
C MET A 1 -18.39 -32.96 -4.35
N PRO A 2 -18.54 -31.66 -4.05
CA PRO A 2 -17.76 -30.50 -4.57
C PRO A 2 -16.44 -30.26 -3.80
N ALA A 3 -15.42 -29.55 -4.30
CA ALA A 3 -15.42 -28.11 -4.57
C ALA A 3 -14.39 -27.71 -5.64
N THR A 4 -14.86 -27.01 -6.66
CA THR A 4 -14.05 -26.14 -7.50
C THR A 4 -13.59 -24.96 -6.65
N SER A 5 -12.33 -24.98 -6.22
CA SER A 5 -11.66 -23.78 -5.71
C SER A 5 -11.54 -22.79 -6.87
N THR A 6 -12.50 -21.87 -6.94
CA THR A 6 -12.40 -20.65 -7.74
C THR A 6 -11.23 -19.86 -7.16
N THR A 7 -10.03 -20.04 -7.73
CA THR A 7 -8.94 -19.10 -7.52
C THR A 7 -9.17 -18.01 -8.56
N SER A 8 -9.68 -16.89 -8.06
CA SER A 8 -10.07 -15.69 -8.77
C SER A 8 -9.06 -15.32 -9.86
N PRO A 9 -9.49 -14.85 -11.04
CA PRO A 9 -8.56 -14.17 -11.93
C PRO A 9 -8.09 -12.94 -11.16
N THR A 10 -6.86 -12.95 -10.65
CA THR A 10 -6.19 -11.74 -10.16
C THR A 10 -6.22 -10.76 -11.30
N PRO A 11 -7.08 -9.74 -11.27
CA PRO A 11 -7.14 -8.87 -12.41
C PRO A 11 -5.84 -8.06 -12.37
N THR A 12 -5.11 -8.10 -13.46
CA THR A 12 -4.19 -7.05 -13.90
C THR A 12 -4.99 -5.75 -14.15
N ARG A 13 -5.91 -5.40 -13.24
CA ARG A 13 -6.70 -4.17 -13.27
C ARG A 13 -5.82 -3.11 -12.64
N ALA A 14 -5.63 -2.03 -13.38
CA ALA A 14 -5.17 -0.79 -12.80
C ALA A 14 -6.08 -0.49 -11.59
N ILE A 15 -5.47 -0.37 -10.40
CA ILE A 15 -6.24 -0.12 -9.18
C ILE A 15 -6.79 1.30 -9.29
N ARG A 16 -8.11 1.40 -9.20
CA ARG A 16 -8.87 2.65 -9.27
C ARG A 16 -9.81 2.70 -8.08
N GLY A 17 -9.62 3.69 -7.23
CA GLY A 17 -10.46 3.85 -6.06
C GLY A 17 -10.05 5.04 -5.21
N LYS A 18 -10.74 5.20 -4.08
CA LYS A 18 -10.44 6.29 -3.16
C LYS A 18 -9.52 5.79 -2.06
N ILE A 19 -8.43 6.49 -1.82
CA ILE A 19 -7.56 6.17 -0.69
C ILE A 19 -8.31 6.49 0.61
N VAL A 20 -8.59 5.47 1.39
CA VAL A 20 -9.15 5.62 2.74
C VAL A 20 -8.07 5.78 3.79
N GLU A 21 -6.89 5.18 3.57
CA GLU A 21 -5.72 5.34 4.44
C GLU A 21 -4.47 5.48 3.57
N ALA A 22 -3.62 6.46 3.89
CA ALA A 22 -2.32 6.62 3.26
C ALA A 22 -1.28 6.76 4.35
N GLU A 23 -0.17 6.03 4.23
CA GLU A 23 0.97 6.11 5.15
C GLU A 23 2.23 6.21 4.29
N VAL A 24 2.83 7.39 4.27
CA VAL A 24 4.06 7.64 3.50
C VAL A 24 5.21 7.84 4.48
N LYS A 25 6.22 6.99 4.35
CA LYS A 25 7.40 7.01 5.20
C LYS A 25 8.64 7.19 4.35
N VAL A 26 9.30 8.33 4.51
CA VAL A 26 10.56 8.63 3.84
C VAL A 26 11.68 8.34 4.83
N SER A 27 12.46 7.30 4.57
CA SER A 27 13.69 7.01 5.29
C SER A 27 14.84 7.72 4.59
N VAL A 28 15.49 8.62 5.34
CA VAL A 28 16.73 9.28 4.92
C VAL A 28 17.83 8.70 5.79
N ASP A 29 18.60 7.76 5.24
CA ASP A 29 19.74 7.19 5.93
C ASP A 29 20.98 8.04 5.63
N PRO A 30 21.68 8.60 6.62
CA PRO A 30 22.84 9.45 6.37
C PRO A 30 24.04 8.67 5.80
N ALA A 31 24.05 7.33 5.91
CA ALA A 31 25.09 6.47 5.34
C ALA A 31 24.74 5.96 3.94
N ARG A 32 23.52 6.17 3.44
CA ARG A 32 23.12 5.85 2.05
C ARG A 32 22.68 7.11 1.30
N PRO A 33 23.26 7.39 0.12
CA PRO A 33 23.04 8.66 -0.58
C PRO A 33 21.63 8.84 -1.18
N LEU A 34 20.76 7.81 -1.16
CA LEU A 34 19.44 7.87 -1.77
C LEU A 34 18.34 7.71 -0.70
N PRO A 35 17.45 8.71 -0.54
CA PRO A 35 16.30 8.58 0.34
C PRO A 35 15.32 7.55 -0.24
N LEU A 36 14.90 6.60 0.59
CA LEU A 36 13.92 5.58 0.23
C LEU A 36 12.57 6.00 0.81
N ALA A 37 11.57 6.24 -0.04
CA ALA A 37 10.19 6.31 0.43
C ALA A 37 9.50 4.98 0.27
N CYS A 38 8.84 4.58 1.35
CA CYS A 38 7.83 3.56 1.36
C CYS A 38 6.47 4.25 1.53
N ALA A 39 5.62 4.13 0.54
CA ALA A 39 4.25 4.62 0.60
C ALA A 39 3.29 3.44 0.61
N LEU A 40 2.39 3.42 1.59
CA LEU A 40 1.35 2.42 1.73
C LEU A 40 0.00 3.08 1.54
N TYR A 41 -0.88 2.40 0.84
CA TYR A 41 -2.22 2.88 0.54
C TYR A 41 -3.24 1.80 0.80
N ALA A 42 -4.31 2.15 1.50
CA ALA A 42 -5.56 1.40 1.52
C ALA A 42 -6.53 2.11 0.59
N ILE A 43 -6.84 1.49 -0.54
CA ILE A 43 -7.69 2.05 -1.59
C ILE A 43 -9.03 1.35 -1.53
N GLU A 44 -10.06 2.05 -1.07
CA GLU A 44 -11.43 1.55 -1.09
C GLU A 44 -12.00 1.61 -2.51
N THR A 45 -12.59 0.50 -2.90
CA THR A 45 -13.28 0.28 -4.18
C THR A 45 -14.66 -0.27 -3.89
N ALA A 46 -15.53 -0.31 -4.91
CA ALA A 46 -16.89 -0.87 -4.76
C ALA A 46 -16.89 -2.34 -4.30
N GLU A 47 -15.82 -3.09 -4.59
CA GLU A 47 -15.71 -4.53 -4.30
C GLU A 47 -15.01 -4.80 -2.95
N GLY A 48 -14.21 -3.86 -2.45
CA GLY A 48 -13.37 -4.05 -1.27
C GLY A 48 -12.24 -3.03 -1.17
N VAL A 49 -11.27 -3.29 -0.31
CA VAL A 49 -10.10 -2.45 -0.07
C VAL A 49 -8.86 -3.10 -0.65
N TRP A 50 -8.10 -2.36 -1.45
CA TRP A 50 -6.79 -2.76 -1.94
C TRP A 50 -5.69 -2.18 -1.05
N LEU A 51 -4.91 -3.05 -0.42
CA LEU A 51 -3.69 -2.69 0.28
C LEU A 51 -2.51 -2.70 -0.68
N CYS A 52 -1.95 -1.53 -0.93
CA CYS A 52 -0.88 -1.34 -1.90
C CYS A 52 0.38 -0.79 -1.23
N SER A 53 1.54 -1.30 -1.60
CA SER A 53 2.83 -0.74 -1.19
C SER A 53 3.63 -0.28 -2.40
N TYR A 54 4.13 0.94 -2.31
CA TYR A 54 5.03 1.56 -3.27
C TYR A 54 6.38 1.82 -2.59
N TYR A 55 7.46 1.37 -3.23
CA TYR A 55 8.82 1.62 -2.77
C TYR A 55 9.56 2.38 -3.88
N GLY A 56 10.00 3.59 -3.59
CA GLY A 56 10.69 4.45 -4.55
C GLY A 56 11.90 5.12 -3.92
N ALA A 57 12.99 5.22 -4.67
CA ALA A 57 14.18 6.00 -4.29
C ALA A 57 14.19 7.41 -4.91
N ASN A 58 13.11 7.80 -5.61
CA ASN A 58 13.08 9.02 -6.41
C ASN A 58 12.40 10.18 -5.66
N ARG A 59 13.23 11.13 -5.19
CA ARG A 59 12.82 12.28 -4.37
C ARG A 59 11.73 13.14 -5.01
N SER A 60 11.70 13.23 -6.34
CA SER A 60 10.72 14.06 -7.05
C SER A 60 9.29 13.52 -6.97
N ASN A 61 9.08 12.22 -6.74
CA ASN A 61 7.73 11.66 -6.67
C ASN A 61 7.12 11.72 -5.27
N PHE A 62 7.92 11.94 -4.21
CA PHE A 62 7.44 11.87 -2.83
C PHE A 62 6.41 12.96 -2.48
N ASP A 63 6.56 14.16 -3.05
CA ASP A 63 5.64 15.28 -2.84
C ASP A 63 4.30 15.06 -3.56
N PHE A 64 4.32 14.30 -4.67
CA PHE A 64 3.13 13.98 -5.47
C PHE A 64 2.45 12.68 -5.05
N LEU A 65 2.87 12.09 -3.93
CA LEU A 65 2.24 10.87 -3.43
C LEU A 65 0.82 11.18 -2.94
N PRO A 66 -0.19 10.45 -3.45
CA PRO A 66 -1.58 10.76 -3.17
C PRO A 66 -1.90 10.49 -1.70
N GLN A 67 -2.45 11.48 -1.00
CA GLN A 67 -2.75 11.38 0.43
C GLN A 67 -4.12 10.75 0.72
N LYS A 68 -4.41 10.50 2.01
CA LYS A 68 -5.72 10.03 2.47
C LYS A 68 -6.84 10.93 1.92
N GLY A 69 -7.83 10.31 1.29
CA GLY A 69 -8.95 10.98 0.64
C GLY A 69 -8.75 11.27 -0.85
N ALA A 70 -7.54 11.13 -1.39
CA ALA A 70 -7.28 11.28 -2.81
C ALA A 70 -7.80 10.07 -3.61
N GLU A 71 -8.21 10.31 -4.85
CA GLU A 71 -8.52 9.25 -5.79
C GLU A 71 -7.22 8.72 -6.40
N VAL A 72 -6.93 7.44 -6.16
CA VAL A 72 -5.80 6.74 -6.79
C VAL A 72 -6.28 6.11 -8.09
N ASP A 73 -5.51 6.38 -9.13
CA ASP A 73 -5.57 5.68 -10.39
C ASP A 73 -4.15 5.30 -10.81
N GLU A 74 -3.84 4.01 -10.79
CA GLU A 74 -2.50 3.50 -11.11
C GLU A 74 -2.03 3.94 -12.51
N THR A 75 -2.95 4.02 -13.49
CA THR A 75 -2.65 4.47 -14.84
C THR A 75 -2.32 5.96 -14.94
N ARG A 76 -2.88 6.81 -14.06
CA ARG A 76 -2.66 8.26 -14.04
C ARG A 76 -1.50 8.66 -13.14
N LEU A 77 -1.25 7.91 -12.06
CA LEU A 77 -0.19 8.20 -11.11
C LEU A 77 1.21 7.89 -11.66
N GLY A 78 1.31 6.99 -12.64
CA GLY A 78 2.61 6.57 -13.19
C GLY A 78 3.49 5.87 -12.14
N ILE A 79 2.90 5.41 -11.04
CA ILE A 79 3.57 4.60 -10.02
C ILE A 79 3.12 3.16 -10.15
N SER A 80 4.07 2.23 -10.05
CA SER A 80 3.77 0.81 -9.99
C SER A 80 3.84 0.34 -8.55
N PHE A 81 2.72 -0.12 -8.00
CA PHE A 81 2.75 -0.74 -6.68
C PHE A 81 3.53 -2.06 -6.73
N HIS A 82 4.47 -2.22 -5.81
CA HIS A 82 5.26 -3.44 -5.64
C HIS A 82 4.45 -4.58 -5.06
N THR A 83 3.48 -4.26 -4.19
CA THR A 83 2.54 -5.23 -3.62
C THR A 83 1.14 -4.68 -3.73
N LYS A 84 0.21 -5.55 -4.09
CA LYS A 84 -1.22 -5.28 -4.23
C LYS A 84 -1.95 -6.45 -3.59
N GLU A 85 -2.64 -6.21 -2.49
CA GLU A 85 -3.41 -7.21 -1.78
C GLU A 85 -4.86 -6.76 -1.72
N PHE A 86 -5.76 -7.55 -2.30
CA PHE A 86 -7.18 -7.24 -2.30
C PHE A 86 -7.86 -7.87 -1.10
N ILE A 87 -8.60 -7.06 -0.36
CA ILE A 87 -9.39 -7.48 0.79
C ILE A 87 -10.85 -7.14 0.49
N PRO A 88 -11.74 -8.14 0.38
CA PRO A 88 -13.17 -7.89 0.20
C PRO A 88 -13.72 -7.01 1.32
N LYS A 89 -14.68 -6.13 1.02
CA LYS A 89 -15.22 -5.17 2.00
C LYS A 89 -15.75 -5.84 3.28
N ASP A 90 -16.33 -7.04 3.14
CA ASP A 90 -16.85 -7.85 4.25
C ASP A 90 -15.75 -8.38 5.19
N GLN A 91 -14.52 -8.48 4.69
CA GLN A 91 -13.36 -8.98 5.42
C GLN A 91 -12.39 -7.88 5.85
N TYR A 92 -12.57 -6.65 5.36
CA TYR A 92 -11.67 -5.56 5.69
C TYR A 92 -11.85 -5.15 7.15
N GLN A 93 -10.81 -5.35 7.95
CA GLN A 93 -10.72 -4.91 9.33
C GLN A 93 -9.58 -3.90 9.48
N PRO A 94 -9.72 -2.88 10.35
CA PRO A 94 -8.64 -1.94 10.64
C PRO A 94 -7.34 -2.62 11.07
N GLY A 95 -7.44 -3.77 11.76
CA GLY A 95 -6.28 -4.56 12.17
C GLY A 95 -5.46 -5.16 11.01
N LEU A 96 -6.05 -5.35 9.82
CA LEU A 96 -5.32 -5.80 8.63
C LEU A 96 -4.44 -4.68 8.07
N TRP A 97 -4.92 -3.44 8.10
CA TRP A 97 -4.12 -2.28 7.73
C TRP A 97 -2.93 -2.09 8.67
N GLU A 98 -3.13 -2.19 9.99
CA GLU A 98 -2.04 -2.13 10.97
C GLU A 98 -1.00 -3.23 10.76
N GLN A 99 -1.43 -4.47 10.51
CA GLN A 99 -0.52 -5.58 10.19
C GLN A 99 0.25 -5.36 8.89
N PHE A 100 -0.42 -4.85 7.84
CA PHE A 100 0.21 -4.52 6.58
C PHE A 100 1.26 -3.44 6.73
N LYS A 101 0.97 -2.37 7.50
CA LYS A 101 1.94 -1.34 7.86
C LYS A 101 3.13 -1.94 8.59
N LYS A 102 2.89 -2.78 9.60
CA LYS A 102 3.95 -3.42 10.40
C LYS A 102 4.84 -4.36 9.57
N ALA A 103 4.27 -5.05 8.58
CA ALA A 103 5.01 -5.94 7.69
C ALA A 103 5.83 -5.19 6.62
N ARG A 104 5.39 -3.99 6.22
CA ARG A 104 5.93 -3.26 5.06
C ARG A 104 6.77 -2.04 5.42
N LEU A 105 6.51 -1.41 6.56
CA LEU A 105 7.36 -0.39 7.15
C LEU A 105 8.25 -1.06 8.18
N PRO A 106 9.58 -1.01 8.04
CA PRO A 106 10.42 -1.25 9.20
C PRO A 106 9.99 -0.26 10.29
N ALA A 107 9.73 -0.79 11.49
CA ALA A 107 9.33 0.00 12.63
C ALA A 107 10.27 1.20 12.76
N SER A 108 9.71 2.42 12.72
CA SER A 108 10.46 3.55 13.25
C SER A 108 10.34 3.40 14.75
N GLY A 109 11.32 2.72 15.34
CA GLY A 109 11.61 2.74 16.77
C GLY A 109 10.50 2.21 17.70
N GLY A 110 10.75 1.03 18.25
CA GLY A 110 10.27 0.67 19.58
C GLY A 110 11.21 -0.39 20.15
N GLY A 111 11.99 0.00 21.18
CA GLY A 111 12.70 -0.83 22.18
C GLY A 111 13.54 -2.01 21.66
N HIS A 112 14.82 -2.16 21.99
CA HIS A 112 15.26 -2.46 23.35
C HIS A 112 14.15 -3.07 24.23
N GLU A 113 14.01 -4.37 24.14
CA GLU A 113 13.53 -5.26 25.20
C GLU A 113 14.47 -6.47 25.08
N GLU A 114 15.67 -6.37 25.66
CA GLU A 114 16.12 -7.11 26.86
C GLU A 114 15.85 -8.63 26.79
#